data_AF-X1GS46-F1
#
_entry.id   AF-X1GS46-F1
#
_cell.length_a   1.000
_cell.length_b   1.000
_cell.length_c   1.000
_cell.angle_alpha   90.00
_cell.angle_beta   90.00
_cell.angle_gamma   90.00
#
_symmetry.space_group_name_H-M   'P 1'
#
loop_
_entity.id
_entity.type
_entity.pdbx_description
1 polymer ?
#
loop_
_entity_poly.entity_id
_entity_poly.type
_entity_poly.pdbx_seq_one_letter_code
_entity_poly.pdbx_strand_id
1 'polypeptide(L)'
;MQEKLGEYFDPGLNATMEQAHVQVVFVESEEVADEVTASVESGGNFTALAGEFSRNSTVEGDLGWLPRELMPTTLIANIAFNLTPGETIHRIHDTTATKNIGYWLIKVTGTQNATIDALVMLLGSQSEAERVKAELAADGDFSTLAESYSQHESRNNGGKLDGLRRGDMGSIAFDEVAFNLTVNEVSEPVKDELVQTFGGYWLV
;
A
#
# COMPACT_ATOMS: atom_id res chain seq x y z
N MET A 1 6.44 19.90 -6.96
CA MET A 1 7.24 19.48 -8.15
C MET A 1 6.60 19.94 -9.46
N GLN A 2 5.27 20.17 -9.50
CA GLN A 2 4.55 20.73 -10.65
C GLN A 2 5.00 22.15 -11.07
N GLU A 3 5.41 23.03 -10.15
CA GLU A 3 5.86 24.39 -10.51
C GLU A 3 7.14 24.45 -11.36
N LYS A 4 8.01 23.42 -11.30
CA LYS A 4 9.30 23.45 -12.01
C LYS A 4 9.28 22.87 -13.42
N LEU A 5 8.20 22.20 -13.82
CA LEU A 5 8.09 21.62 -15.17
C LEU A 5 7.59 22.64 -16.20
N GLY A 6 6.85 23.67 -15.78
CA GLY A 6 6.43 24.77 -16.66
C GLY A 6 7.57 25.66 -17.16
N GLU A 7 8.73 25.65 -16.50
CA GLU A 7 9.91 26.44 -16.91
C GLU A 7 10.74 25.78 -18.02
N TYR A 8 10.57 24.47 -18.25
CA TYR A 8 11.41 23.71 -19.18
C TYR A 8 10.78 23.47 -20.55
N PHE A 9 9.46 23.65 -20.67
CA PHE A 9 8.74 23.52 -21.93
C PHE A 9 8.34 24.89 -22.46
N ASP A 10 8.52 25.10 -23.76
CA ASP A 10 8.04 26.28 -24.47
C ASP A 10 6.53 26.44 -24.16
N PRO A 11 6.04 27.60 -23.68
CA PRO A 11 4.63 27.77 -23.30
C PRO A 11 3.63 27.37 -24.41
N GLY A 12 4.07 27.37 -25.67
CA GLY A 12 3.30 26.93 -26.83
C GLY A 12 3.24 25.41 -27.07
N LEU A 13 4.19 24.62 -26.55
CA LEU A 13 4.20 23.16 -26.71
C LEU A 13 3.05 22.51 -25.92
N ASN A 14 2.86 22.92 -24.66
CA ASN A 14 1.76 22.42 -23.83
C ASN A 14 0.38 22.78 -24.39
N ALA A 15 0.24 23.90 -25.11
CA ALA A 15 -1.03 24.35 -25.69
C ALA A 15 -1.48 23.56 -26.94
N THR A 16 -0.60 22.71 -27.50
CA THR A 16 -0.90 21.94 -28.73
C THR A 16 -0.97 20.44 -28.51
N MET A 17 -0.54 19.95 -27.35
CA MET A 17 -0.63 18.54 -26.98
C MET A 17 -2.03 18.20 -26.48
N GLU A 18 -2.51 17.01 -26.79
CA GLU A 18 -3.73 16.48 -26.19
C GLU A 18 -3.53 16.35 -24.67
N GLN A 19 -4.51 16.82 -23.90
CA GLN A 19 -4.46 16.82 -22.44
C GLN A 19 -5.72 16.17 -21.87
N ALA A 20 -5.56 15.49 -20.74
CA ALA A 20 -6.67 14.97 -19.95
C ALA A 20 -6.61 15.57 -18.54
N HIS A 21 -7.78 15.90 -17.99
CA HIS A 21 -7.92 16.20 -16.57
C HIS A 21 -8.10 14.88 -15.83
N VAL A 22 -7.22 14.58 -14.88
CA VAL A 22 -7.20 13.27 -14.22
C VAL A 22 -7.18 13.44 -12.71
N GLN A 23 -8.11 12.74 -12.05
CA GLN A 23 -8.08 12.55 -10.61
C GLN A 23 -7.74 11.09 -10.33
N VAL A 24 -6.95 10.83 -9.29
CA VAL A 24 -6.56 9.47 -8.92
C VAL A 24 -6.65 9.21 -7.43
N VAL A 25 -6.90 7.97 -7.05
CA VAL A 25 -6.73 7.48 -5.67
C VAL A 25 -5.90 6.21 -5.71
N PHE A 26 -4.86 6.11 -4.87
CA PHE A 26 -4.11 4.87 -4.71
C PHE A 26 -4.48 4.16 -3.41
N VAL A 27 -5.14 3.02 -3.49
CA VAL A 27 -5.60 2.27 -2.32
C VAL A 27 -4.81 0.98 -2.14
N GLU A 28 -4.80 0.48 -0.91
CA GLU A 28 -3.94 -0.64 -0.53
C GLU A 28 -4.43 -2.01 -0.98
N SER A 29 -5.73 -2.17 -1.25
CA SER A 29 -6.36 -3.46 -1.57
C SER A 29 -7.51 -3.31 -2.57
N GLU A 30 -7.97 -4.44 -3.10
CA GLU A 30 -9.10 -4.49 -4.03
C GLU A 30 -10.40 -4.10 -3.31
N GLU A 31 -10.57 -4.53 -2.06
CA GLU A 31 -11.78 -4.26 -1.27
C GLU A 31 -11.93 -2.77 -0.96
N VAL A 32 -10.83 -2.08 -0.62
CA VAL A 32 -10.86 -0.62 -0.45
C VAL A 32 -11.13 0.08 -1.80
N ALA A 33 -10.66 -0.50 -2.91
CA ALA A 33 -10.94 0.03 -4.24
C ALA A 33 -12.43 -0.07 -4.58
N ASP A 34 -13.08 -1.18 -4.22
CA ASP A 34 -14.53 -1.37 -4.36
C ASP A 34 -15.31 -0.38 -3.49
N GLU A 35 -14.88 -0.14 -2.25
CA GLU A 35 -15.50 0.82 -1.34
C GLU A 35 -15.46 2.25 -1.92
N VAL A 36 -14.28 2.70 -2.37
CA VAL A 36 -14.13 4.03 -2.98
C VAL A 36 -14.96 4.14 -4.25
N THR A 37 -14.99 3.10 -5.09
CA THR A 37 -15.80 3.07 -6.32
C THR A 37 -17.28 3.22 -5.99
N ALA A 38 -17.80 2.44 -5.06
CA ALA A 38 -19.19 2.51 -4.62
C ALA A 38 -19.56 3.88 -4.02
N SER A 39 -18.64 4.49 -3.26
CA SER A 39 -18.84 5.82 -2.69
C SER A 39 -19.00 6.88 -3.78
N VAL A 40 -18.18 6.83 -4.83
CA VAL A 40 -18.28 7.78 -5.95
C VAL A 40 -19.53 7.54 -6.80
N GLU A 41 -19.88 6.28 -7.07
CA GLU A 41 -21.13 5.92 -7.76
C GLU A 41 -22.37 6.41 -7.01
N SER A 42 -22.30 6.51 -5.68
CA SER A 42 -23.35 7.07 -4.83
C SER A 42 -23.35 8.61 -4.77
N GLY A 43 -22.48 9.29 -5.52
CA GLY A 43 -22.35 10.74 -5.56
C GLY A 43 -21.31 11.33 -4.61
N GLY A 44 -20.41 10.49 -4.06
CA GLY A 44 -19.28 10.91 -3.25
C GLY A 44 -18.30 11.83 -3.99
N ASN A 45 -17.63 12.71 -3.26
CA ASN A 45 -16.62 13.60 -3.84
C ASN A 45 -15.28 12.88 -3.97
N PHE A 46 -14.84 12.67 -5.21
CA PHE A 46 -13.60 11.94 -5.51
C PHE A 46 -12.36 12.58 -4.88
N THR A 47 -12.25 13.91 -4.88
CA THR A 47 -11.13 14.63 -4.25
C THR A 47 -11.08 14.41 -2.73
N ALA A 48 -12.23 14.37 -2.06
CA ALA A 48 -12.31 14.08 -0.64
C ALA A 48 -11.85 12.63 -0.34
N LEU A 49 -12.33 11.68 -1.14
CA LEU A 49 -11.92 10.27 -1.03
C LEU A 49 -10.43 10.08 -1.32
N ALA A 50 -9.87 10.82 -2.27
CA ALA A 50 -8.43 10.82 -2.52
C ALA A 50 -7.63 11.27 -1.29
N GLY A 51 -8.10 12.30 -0.58
CA GLY A 51 -7.47 12.76 0.66
C GLY A 51 -7.58 11.76 1.83
N GLU A 52 -8.64 10.95 1.86
CA GLU A 52 -8.90 9.98 2.94
C GLU A 52 -8.23 8.63 2.71
N PHE A 53 -8.32 8.12 1.48
CA PHE A 53 -7.96 6.75 1.12
C PHE A 53 -6.61 6.63 0.42
N SER A 54 -6.09 7.69 -0.21
CA SER A 54 -4.83 7.56 -0.95
C SER A 54 -3.66 7.24 -0.02
N ARG A 55 -2.92 6.18 -0.33
CA ARG A 55 -1.74 5.71 0.42
C ARG A 55 -0.42 5.96 -0.30
N ASN A 56 -0.47 6.51 -1.52
CA ASN A 56 0.73 6.91 -2.25
C ASN A 56 1.12 8.35 -1.89
N SER A 57 2.34 8.54 -1.37
CA SER A 57 2.83 9.87 -0.98
C SER A 57 3.40 10.71 -2.13
N THR A 58 3.54 10.12 -3.32
CA THR A 58 4.23 10.75 -4.46
C THR A 58 3.24 11.34 -5.46
N VAL A 59 2.08 10.72 -5.60
CA VAL A 59 1.04 11.11 -6.56
C VAL A 59 -0.11 11.75 -5.81
N GLU A 60 -0.33 13.03 -6.09
CA GLU A 60 -1.46 13.78 -5.55
C GLU A 60 -2.77 13.34 -6.21
N GLY A 61 -3.88 13.45 -5.46
CA GLY A 61 -5.17 12.94 -5.90
C GLY A 61 -5.81 13.69 -7.07
N ASP A 62 -5.41 14.94 -7.31
CA ASP A 62 -5.81 15.70 -8.49
C ASP A 62 -4.57 16.10 -9.27
N LEU A 63 -4.43 15.58 -10.48
CA LEU A 63 -3.28 15.82 -11.33
C LEU A 63 -3.47 17.05 -12.23
N GLY A 64 -4.68 17.60 -12.29
CA GLY A 64 -5.05 18.66 -13.21
C GLY A 64 -4.99 18.22 -14.68
N TRP A 65 -4.87 19.19 -15.58
CA TRP A 65 -4.70 18.95 -17.01
C TRP A 65 -3.25 18.59 -17.33
N LEU A 66 -3.02 17.33 -17.73
CA LEU A 66 -1.69 16.85 -18.10
C LEU A 66 -1.68 16.22 -19.50
N PRO A 67 -0.62 16.48 -20.30
CA PRO A 67 -0.32 15.63 -21.44
C PRO A 67 0.20 14.26 -20.98
N ARG A 68 0.10 13.27 -21.86
CA ARG A 68 0.47 11.86 -21.59
C ARG A 68 1.90 11.72 -21.04
N GLU A 69 2.84 12.51 -21.56
CA GLU A 69 4.26 12.45 -21.22
C GLU A 69 4.58 13.00 -19.83
N LEU A 70 3.67 13.76 -19.23
CA LEU A 70 3.84 14.35 -17.89
C LEU A 70 3.06 13.58 -16.80
N MET A 71 2.38 12.51 -17.16
CA MET A 71 1.65 11.70 -16.18
C MET A 71 2.59 10.86 -15.32
N PRO A 72 2.27 10.63 -14.03
CA PRO A 72 3.17 9.98 -13.08
C PRO A 72 3.53 8.53 -13.44
N THR A 73 2.62 7.83 -14.13
CA THR A 73 2.83 6.46 -14.60
C THR A 73 2.09 6.25 -15.92
N THR A 74 2.64 5.38 -16.76
CA THR A 74 2.03 4.96 -18.02
C THR A 74 0.71 4.23 -17.81
N LEU A 75 0.49 3.64 -16.63
CA LEU A 75 -0.78 3.00 -16.25
C LEU A 75 -1.92 4.02 -16.23
N ILE A 76 -1.75 5.12 -15.49
CA ILE A 76 -2.71 6.23 -15.43
C ILE A 76 -2.89 6.84 -16.82
N ALA A 77 -1.81 7.07 -17.55
CA ALA A 77 -1.87 7.68 -18.87
C ALA A 77 -2.61 6.86 -19.92
N ASN A 78 -2.47 5.53 -19.87
CA ASN A 78 -3.21 4.65 -20.76
C ASN A 78 -4.71 4.68 -20.50
N ILE A 79 -5.13 4.84 -19.24
CA ILE A 79 -6.55 4.97 -18.92
C ILE A 79 -7.04 6.36 -19.30
N ALA A 80 -6.44 7.43 -18.77
CA ALA A 80 -6.90 8.80 -18.95
C ALA A 80 -7.16 9.22 -20.42
N PHE A 81 -6.35 8.75 -21.37
CA PHE A 81 -6.48 9.10 -22.80
C PHE A 81 -7.33 8.12 -23.62
N ASN A 82 -7.76 7.00 -23.03
CA ASN A 82 -8.64 6.04 -23.70
C ASN A 82 -10.07 6.04 -23.13
N LEU A 83 -10.33 6.82 -22.07
CA LEU A 83 -11.65 6.95 -21.47
C LEU A 83 -12.50 8.03 -22.13
N THR A 84 -13.80 7.79 -22.19
CA THR A 84 -14.77 8.85 -22.45
C THR A 84 -14.93 9.67 -21.16
N PRO A 85 -14.78 11.01 -21.19
CA PRO A 85 -14.97 11.82 -20.00
C PRO A 85 -16.36 11.61 -19.38
N GLY A 86 -16.40 11.30 -18.08
CA GLY A 86 -17.64 11.04 -17.33
C GLY A 86 -18.11 9.60 -17.31
N GLU A 87 -17.35 8.66 -17.88
CA GLU A 87 -17.54 7.22 -17.65
C GLU A 87 -16.97 6.76 -16.30
N THR A 88 -17.43 5.58 -15.86
CA THR A 88 -17.12 4.85 -14.63
C THR A 88 -15.64 4.92 -14.20
N ILE A 89 -15.40 4.85 -12.88
CA ILE A 89 -14.05 4.73 -12.32
C ILE A 89 -13.36 3.47 -12.85
N HIS A 90 -12.10 3.61 -13.24
CA HIS A 90 -11.27 2.50 -13.68
C HIS A 90 -10.27 2.10 -12.61
N ARG A 91 -10.30 0.82 -12.24
CA ARG A 91 -9.37 0.21 -11.29
C ARG A 91 -8.19 -0.43 -12.00
N ILE A 92 -6.98 -0.10 -11.59
CA ILE A 92 -5.73 -0.61 -12.16
C ILE A 92 -4.87 -1.18 -11.04
N HIS A 93 -4.50 -2.46 -11.11
CA HIS A 93 -3.54 -3.04 -10.19
C HIS A 93 -2.11 -2.60 -10.56
N ASP A 94 -1.38 -2.05 -9.61
CA ASP A 94 0.02 -1.66 -9.75
C ASP A 94 0.84 -2.33 -8.65
N THR A 95 1.65 -3.32 -9.03
CA THR A 95 2.52 -4.07 -8.12
C THR A 95 3.78 -3.31 -7.71
N THR A 96 4.07 -2.17 -8.35
CA THR A 96 5.34 -1.44 -8.22
C THR A 96 5.22 -0.17 -7.41
N ALA A 97 4.01 0.40 -7.32
CA ALA A 97 3.75 1.57 -6.51
C ALA A 97 4.00 1.29 -5.02
N THR A 98 4.69 2.22 -4.38
CA THR A 98 4.96 2.22 -2.94
C THR A 98 3.80 2.88 -2.18
N LYS A 99 3.52 2.37 -0.98
CA LYS A 99 2.57 2.94 -0.02
C LYS A 99 3.14 2.92 1.40
N ASN A 100 2.74 3.90 2.20
CA ASN A 100 3.15 4.02 3.61
C ASN A 100 2.13 3.33 4.53
N ILE A 101 1.92 2.04 4.28
CA ILE A 101 1.04 1.21 5.10
C ILE A 101 1.42 -0.26 4.88
N GLY A 102 1.35 -1.05 5.95
CA GLY A 102 1.53 -2.49 5.90
C GLY A 102 0.91 -3.17 7.11
N TYR A 103 0.85 -4.50 7.06
CA TYR A 103 0.21 -5.30 8.09
C TYR A 103 1.18 -6.37 8.58
N TRP A 104 1.50 -6.34 9.87
CA TRP A 104 2.36 -7.34 10.48
C TRP A 104 1.55 -8.55 10.95
N LEU A 105 2.05 -9.75 10.66
CA LEU A 105 1.74 -10.95 11.42
C LEU A 105 2.96 -11.32 12.24
N ILE A 106 2.75 -11.55 13.54
CA ILE A 106 3.83 -11.74 14.51
C ILE A 106 3.57 -13.03 15.28
N LYS A 107 4.61 -13.84 15.44
CA LYS A 107 4.62 -14.98 16.36
C LYS A 107 5.87 -14.93 17.23
N VAL A 108 5.69 -14.65 18.52
CA VAL A 108 6.81 -14.66 19.47
C VAL A 108 7.16 -16.09 19.84
N THR A 109 8.42 -16.48 19.66
CA THR A 109 8.91 -17.84 19.92
C THR A 109 9.67 -17.96 21.24
N GLY A 110 10.15 -16.84 21.78
CA GLY A 110 10.87 -16.81 23.06
C GLY A 110 10.97 -15.41 23.63
N THR A 111 11.15 -15.32 24.95
CA THR A 111 11.38 -14.06 25.67
C THR A 111 12.50 -14.24 26.67
N GLN A 112 13.50 -13.36 26.67
CA GLN A 112 14.62 -13.40 27.62
C GLN A 112 15.17 -11.99 27.87
N ASN A 113 15.41 -11.60 29.13
CA ASN A 113 16.09 -10.33 29.47
C ASN A 113 15.56 -9.09 28.71
N ALA A 114 14.23 -8.96 28.62
CA ALA A 114 13.52 -7.89 27.89
C ALA A 114 13.71 -7.86 26.37
N THR A 115 14.25 -8.93 25.77
CA THR A 115 14.23 -9.18 24.33
C THR A 115 13.25 -10.29 23.98
N ILE A 116 12.80 -10.30 22.73
CA ILE A 116 11.96 -11.36 22.15
C ILE A 116 12.63 -11.99 20.94
N ASP A 117 12.44 -13.29 20.77
CA ASP A 117 12.66 -13.97 19.50
C ASP A 117 11.29 -14.11 18.82
N ALA A 118 11.21 -13.83 17.52
CA ALA A 118 9.95 -13.81 16.79
C ALA A 118 10.09 -14.30 15.35
N LEU A 119 8.97 -14.77 14.80
CA LEU A 119 8.74 -14.89 13.37
C LEU A 119 7.80 -13.76 12.94
N VAL A 120 8.13 -13.06 11.87
CA VAL A 120 7.36 -11.91 11.38
C VAL A 120 7.09 -12.00 9.88
N MET A 121 5.94 -11.48 9.47
CA MET A 121 5.61 -11.22 8.06
C MET A 121 5.06 -9.81 7.93
N LEU A 122 5.55 -9.06 6.94
CA LEU A 122 4.98 -7.77 6.55
C LEU A 122 4.21 -7.95 5.25
N LEU A 123 2.91 -7.67 5.28
CA LEU A 123 1.99 -7.86 4.15
C LEU A 123 1.43 -6.53 3.67
N GLY A 124 1.06 -6.48 2.39
CA GLY A 124 0.70 -5.24 1.71
C GLY A 124 -0.71 -4.75 2.03
N SER A 125 -1.61 -5.62 2.47
CA SER A 125 -2.99 -5.25 2.77
C SER A 125 -3.56 -6.05 3.93
N GLN A 126 -4.62 -5.54 4.54
CA GLN A 126 -5.35 -6.24 5.59
C GLN A 126 -5.90 -7.58 5.08
N SER A 127 -6.54 -7.58 3.90
CA SER A 127 -7.11 -8.78 3.29
C SER A 127 -6.05 -9.86 3.01
N GLU A 128 -4.84 -9.46 2.59
CA GLU A 128 -3.72 -10.39 2.41
C GLU A 128 -3.28 -10.98 3.76
N ALA A 129 -3.18 -10.15 4.80
CA ALA A 129 -2.82 -10.61 6.14
C ALA A 129 -3.86 -11.54 6.75
N GLU A 130 -5.15 -11.27 6.56
CA GLU A 130 -6.23 -12.14 7.00
C GLU A 130 -6.19 -13.50 6.28
N ARG A 131 -5.94 -13.49 4.96
CA ARG A 131 -5.77 -14.74 4.18
C ARG A 131 -4.59 -15.56 4.67
N VAL A 132 -3.42 -14.95 4.81
CA VAL A 132 -2.20 -15.65 5.28
C VAL A 132 -2.39 -16.16 6.71
N LYS A 133 -3.08 -15.40 7.57
CA LYS A 133 -3.43 -15.85 8.92
C LYS A 133 -4.38 -17.06 8.90
N ALA A 134 -5.36 -17.09 8.01
CA ALA A 134 -6.24 -18.24 7.85
C ALA A 134 -5.47 -19.49 7.41
N GLU A 135 -4.46 -19.34 6.54
CA GLU A 135 -3.54 -20.42 6.17
C GLU A 135 -2.71 -20.92 7.35
N LEU A 136 -2.20 -20.02 8.21
CA LEU A 136 -1.54 -20.39 9.46
C LEU A 136 -2.45 -21.17 10.41
N ALA A 137 -3.72 -20.80 10.51
CA ALA A 137 -4.71 -21.50 11.33
C ALA A 137 -5.07 -22.89 10.78
N ALA A 138 -4.83 -23.12 9.48
CA ALA A 138 -5.01 -24.41 8.81
C ALA A 138 -3.70 -25.24 8.79
N ASP A 139 -2.93 -25.18 9.87
CA ASP A 139 -1.61 -25.83 10.04
C ASP A 139 -0.53 -25.40 9.03
N GLY A 140 -0.66 -24.21 8.44
CA GLY A 140 0.36 -23.62 7.57
C GLY A 140 1.67 -23.33 8.31
N ASP A 141 2.80 -23.58 7.64
CA ASP A 141 4.13 -23.26 8.18
C ASP A 141 4.44 -21.76 8.03
N PHE A 142 4.73 -21.10 9.15
CA PHE A 142 4.96 -19.66 9.18
C PHE A 142 6.16 -19.26 8.32
N SER A 143 7.27 -19.99 8.40
CA SER A 143 8.49 -19.65 7.67
C SER A 143 8.28 -19.73 6.15
N THR A 144 7.60 -20.77 5.70
CA THR A 144 7.25 -20.97 4.28
C THR A 144 6.33 -19.86 3.75
N LEU A 145 5.34 -19.46 4.55
CA LEU A 145 4.46 -18.34 4.19
C LEU A 145 5.21 -17.01 4.19
N ALA A 146 6.14 -16.81 5.14
CA ALA A 146 6.97 -15.62 5.20
C ALA A 146 7.87 -15.50 3.96
N GLU A 147 8.54 -16.58 3.55
CA GLU A 147 9.34 -16.63 2.33
C GLU A 147 8.53 -16.28 1.07
N SER A 148 7.25 -16.68 1.04
CA SER A 148 6.37 -16.53 -0.13
C SER A 148 5.71 -15.15 -0.23
N TYR A 149 5.24 -14.61 0.90
CA TYR A 149 4.35 -13.44 0.91
C TYR A 149 4.96 -12.20 1.58
N SER A 150 5.91 -12.37 2.50
CA SER A 150 6.42 -11.22 3.26
C SER A 150 7.21 -10.26 2.37
N GLN A 151 6.98 -8.97 2.60
CA GLN A 151 7.74 -7.87 2.00
C GLN A 151 8.91 -7.42 2.90
N HIS A 152 9.01 -7.92 4.13
CA HIS A 152 10.12 -7.64 5.02
C HIS A 152 11.35 -8.48 4.67
N GLU A 153 12.55 -7.93 4.86
CA GLU A 153 13.82 -8.59 4.49
C GLU A 153 14.06 -9.92 5.21
N SER A 154 13.51 -10.09 6.42
CA SER A 154 13.60 -11.33 7.20
C SER A 154 12.94 -12.53 6.51
N ARG A 155 12.14 -12.32 5.46
CA ARG A 155 11.58 -13.39 4.63
C ARG A 155 12.64 -14.37 4.14
N ASN A 156 13.86 -13.90 3.87
CA ASN A 156 14.98 -14.73 3.40
C ASN A 156 15.50 -15.69 4.49
N ASN A 157 14.99 -15.57 5.71
CA ASN A 157 15.28 -16.39 6.87
C ASN A 157 13.96 -16.89 7.52
N GLY A 158 12.92 -17.16 6.72
CA GLY A 158 11.64 -17.62 7.22
C GLY A 158 10.90 -16.64 8.14
N GLY A 159 11.18 -15.33 8.00
CA GLY A 159 10.62 -14.30 8.86
C GLY A 159 11.28 -14.20 10.24
N LYS A 160 12.35 -14.96 10.51
CA LYS A 160 12.95 -15.08 11.84
C LYS A 160 13.78 -13.85 12.24
N LEU A 161 13.53 -13.35 13.44
CA LEU A 161 14.25 -12.28 14.12
C LEU A 161 14.57 -12.72 15.57
N ASP A 162 15.85 -12.65 15.94
CA ASP A 162 16.34 -13.06 17.28
C ASP A 162 16.74 -11.82 18.10
N GLY A 163 16.42 -11.82 19.39
CA GLY A 163 16.90 -10.83 20.35
C GLY A 163 16.36 -9.40 20.15
N LEU A 164 15.16 -9.25 19.58
CA LEU A 164 14.53 -7.95 19.34
C LEU A 164 14.24 -7.21 20.64
N ARG A 165 14.57 -5.91 20.65
CA ARG A 165 14.18 -4.94 21.68
C ARG A 165 13.12 -4.00 21.13
N ARG A 166 12.37 -3.37 22.04
CA ARG A 166 11.47 -2.28 21.69
C ARG A 166 12.24 -1.20 20.94
N GLY A 167 11.69 -0.76 19.82
CA GLY A 167 12.26 0.24 18.93
C GLY A 167 13.12 -0.32 17.79
N ASP A 168 13.55 -1.58 17.85
CA ASP A 168 14.43 -2.15 16.82
C ASP A 168 13.75 -2.20 15.44
N MET A 169 12.43 -2.44 15.42
CA MET A 169 11.63 -2.45 14.19
C MET A 169 11.22 -1.05 13.72
N GLY A 170 11.51 0.01 14.48
CA GLY A 170 11.08 1.38 14.15
C GLY A 170 9.55 1.58 14.15
N SER A 171 8.79 0.64 14.72
CA SER A 171 7.33 0.64 14.69
C SER A 171 6.74 0.50 16.09
N ILE A 172 5.94 1.49 16.47
CA ILE A 172 5.21 1.49 17.75
C ILE A 172 4.11 0.43 17.72
N ALA A 173 3.39 0.30 16.60
CA ALA A 173 2.32 -0.68 16.44
C ALA A 173 2.85 -2.11 16.57
N PHE A 174 4.01 -2.40 15.96
CA PHE A 174 4.68 -3.68 16.12
C PHE A 174 5.04 -3.95 17.59
N ASP A 175 5.69 -2.99 18.25
CA ASP A 175 6.16 -3.14 19.62
C ASP A 175 5.03 -3.35 20.64
N GLU A 176 3.90 -2.67 20.44
CA GLU A 176 2.73 -2.79 21.31
C GLU A 176 2.15 -4.22 21.28
N VAL A 177 2.17 -4.86 20.12
CA VAL A 177 1.64 -6.22 19.97
C VAL A 177 2.71 -7.26 20.32
N ALA A 178 3.88 -7.20 19.71
CA ALA A 178 4.91 -8.23 19.83
C ALA A 178 5.32 -8.49 21.29
N PHE A 179 5.54 -7.43 22.07
CA PHE A 179 5.99 -7.56 23.46
C PHE A 179 4.88 -7.90 24.46
N ASN A 180 3.61 -7.91 24.04
CA ASN A 180 2.47 -8.31 24.85
C ASN A 180 1.85 -9.64 24.39
N LEU A 181 2.35 -10.23 23.31
CA LEU A 181 1.84 -11.47 22.73
C LEU A 181 2.27 -12.68 23.56
N THR A 182 1.38 -13.65 23.73
CA THR A 182 1.73 -14.92 24.36
C THR A 182 2.70 -15.69 23.46
N VAL A 183 3.69 -16.34 24.06
CA VAL A 183 4.65 -17.17 23.31
C VAL A 183 3.92 -18.27 22.54
N ASN A 184 4.28 -18.42 21.27
CA ASN A 184 3.76 -19.32 20.25
C ASN A 184 2.36 -18.99 19.70
N GLU A 185 1.73 -17.90 20.14
CA GLU A 185 0.52 -17.39 19.50
C GLU A 185 0.86 -16.53 18.28
N VAL A 186 -0.01 -16.55 17.28
CA VAL A 186 0.04 -15.67 16.11
C VAL A 186 -0.88 -14.47 16.38
N SER A 187 -0.39 -13.26 16.14
CA SER A 187 -1.17 -12.04 16.33
C SER A 187 -2.38 -11.93 15.38
N GLU A 188 -3.29 -10.99 15.67
CA GLU A 188 -4.09 -10.38 14.60
C GLU A 188 -3.19 -9.58 13.63
N PRO A 189 -3.62 -9.33 12.39
CA PRO A 189 -2.96 -8.36 11.51
C PRO A 189 -2.78 -7.03 12.22
N VAL A 190 -1.52 -6.60 12.38
CA VAL A 190 -1.19 -5.35 13.05
C VAL A 190 -0.94 -4.28 12.00
N LYS A 191 -1.90 -3.38 11.82
CA LYS A 191 -1.77 -2.24 10.91
C LYS A 191 -0.62 -1.33 11.35
N ASP A 192 0.23 -0.96 10.40
CA ASP A 192 1.38 -0.10 10.62
C ASP A 192 1.52 0.90 9.46
N GLU A 193 1.45 2.19 9.78
CA GLU A 193 1.52 3.29 8.80
C GLU A 193 2.94 3.90 8.72
N LEU A 194 3.90 3.38 9.49
CA LEU A 194 5.30 3.83 9.48
C LEU A 194 6.19 2.97 8.58
N VAL A 195 5.66 1.86 8.06
CA VAL A 195 6.35 0.94 7.15
C VAL A 195 5.96 1.19 5.71
N GLN A 196 6.86 0.81 4.81
CA GLN A 196 6.60 0.88 3.37
C GLN A 196 6.37 -0.51 2.81
N THR A 197 5.32 -0.63 2.00
CA THR A 197 5.03 -1.83 1.20
C THR A 197 4.79 -1.44 -0.25
N PHE A 198 4.74 -2.44 -1.11
CA PHE A 198 4.47 -2.31 -2.53
C PHE A 198 3.15 -2.97 -2.89
N GLY A 199 2.60 -2.55 -4.03
CA GLY A 199 1.37 -3.10 -4.57
C GLY A 199 0.15 -2.31 -4.13
N GLY A 200 -0.86 -2.24 -4.98
CA GLY A 200 -2.13 -1.60 -4.68
C GLY A 200 -2.91 -1.32 -5.94
N TYR A 201 -3.93 -0.48 -5.81
CA TYR A 201 -4.85 -0.19 -6.89
C TYR A 201 -4.96 1.32 -7.12
N TRP A 202 -4.72 1.75 -8.35
CA TRP A 202 -5.10 3.07 -8.81
C TRP A 202 -6.57 3.06 -9.21
N LEU A 203 -7.30 4.05 -8.73
CA LEU A 203 -8.61 4.43 -9.24
C LEU A 203 -8.42 5.72 -10.04
N VAL A 204 -8.90 5.73 -11.28
CA VAL A 204 -8.78 6.83 -12.25
C VAL A 204 -10.14 7.18 -12.81
#